data_AF-A0A2P5YPV7-F1
#
_entry.id   AF-A0A2P5YPV7-F1
#
_cell.length_a   1.000
_cell.length_b   1.000
_cell.length_c   1.000
_cell.angle_alpha   90.00
_cell.angle_beta   90.00
_cell.angle_gamma   90.00
#
_symmetry.space_group_name_H-M   'P 1'
#
loop_
_entity.id
_entity.type
_entity.pdbx_description
1 polymer ?
#
loop_
_entity_poly.entity_id
_entity_poly.type
_entity_poly.pdbx_seq_one_letter_code
_entity_poly.pdbx_strand_id
1 'polypeptide(L)'
;MEGDKGAVCVTGGTGFVASWLIKSLLQEGYAVRTTVRADSENKRDLSFLTSLPGAAEKLKIMSADLSDPESYNAAIEGCKGACLKSKTVKRVVYTSSASTVMFNGQDVEVVDESFWTDVDIIRENLSPFMRSYMISKTLTETAALEFGTQHGLDVVTVIPSLVVGPFICPKFPGSVRLSLALVLGNQSEYSLLLNASMVHVDDLARAHIFLLEYPEAKGRYNCSSDTISLEKLSEFLGGKYPEFPIPSPESLGEIKGMKWPGVSSKKLLDTGFEFNCGVEEMFDGAIQCCKERGYL
;
A
#
# COMPACT_ATOMS: atom_id res chain seq x y z
N MET A 1 4.89 -32.29 5.11
CA MET A 1 4.36 -31.71 3.87
C MET A 1 3.33 -30.68 4.31
N GLU A 2 3.64 -29.40 4.16
CA GLU A 2 2.64 -28.35 4.38
C GLU A 2 1.54 -28.50 3.33
N GLY A 3 0.29 -28.35 3.75
CA GLY A 3 -0.85 -28.49 2.84
C GLY A 3 -0.86 -27.39 1.79
N ASP A 4 -1.42 -27.68 0.62
CA ASP A 4 -1.60 -26.69 -0.44
C ASP A 4 -2.46 -25.51 0.07
N LYS A 5 -1.83 -24.36 0.30
CA LYS A 5 -2.50 -23.09 0.66
C LYS A 5 -3.43 -22.61 -0.47
N GLY A 6 -3.37 -23.20 -1.66
CA GLY A 6 -4.22 -22.91 -2.79
C GLY A 6 -3.74 -21.71 -3.62
N ALA A 7 -4.50 -21.38 -4.66
CA ALA A 7 -4.21 -20.25 -5.54
C ALA A 7 -4.83 -18.94 -5.04
N VAL A 8 -4.18 -17.80 -5.28
CA VAL A 8 -4.69 -16.43 -5.06
C VAL A 8 -4.41 -15.54 -6.28
N CYS A 9 -5.18 -14.47 -6.46
CA CYS A 9 -4.96 -13.48 -7.51
C CYS A 9 -4.51 -12.13 -6.94
N VAL A 10 -3.39 -11.59 -7.42
CA VAL A 10 -2.85 -10.26 -7.05
C VAL A 10 -2.80 -9.37 -8.30
N THR A 11 -3.63 -8.34 -8.37
CA THR A 11 -3.68 -7.46 -9.54
C THR A 11 -2.54 -6.44 -9.56
N GLY A 12 -2.09 -6.06 -10.76
CA GLY A 12 -1.08 -5.01 -10.93
C GLY A 12 0.32 -5.37 -10.40
N GLY A 13 0.76 -6.62 -10.59
CA GLY A 13 1.95 -7.21 -9.96
C GLY A 13 3.28 -6.47 -10.14
N THR A 14 3.38 -5.54 -11.08
CA THR A 14 4.55 -4.68 -11.25
C THR A 14 4.60 -3.46 -10.31
N GLY A 15 3.55 -3.23 -9.52
CA GLY A 15 3.51 -2.17 -8.51
C GLY A 15 4.29 -2.55 -7.23
N PHE A 16 4.68 -1.55 -6.45
CA PHE A 16 5.44 -1.72 -5.21
C PHE A 16 4.81 -2.73 -4.24
N VAL A 17 3.66 -2.38 -3.66
CA VAL A 17 2.93 -3.23 -2.70
C VAL A 17 2.55 -4.58 -3.31
N ALA A 18 2.08 -4.60 -4.57
CA ALA A 18 1.68 -5.83 -5.25
C ALA A 18 2.86 -6.81 -5.44
N SER A 19 4.03 -6.32 -5.86
CA SER A 19 5.23 -7.15 -6.03
C SER A 19 5.71 -7.73 -4.69
N TRP A 20 5.69 -6.93 -3.61
CA TRP A 20 6.06 -7.41 -2.29
C TRP A 20 5.06 -8.44 -1.75
N LEU A 21 3.75 -8.20 -1.94
CA LEU A 21 2.70 -9.16 -1.57
C LEU A 21 2.83 -10.49 -2.33
N ILE A 22 3.19 -10.47 -3.63
CA ILE A 22 3.47 -11.69 -4.41
C ILE A 22 4.64 -12.46 -3.80
N LYS A 23 5.73 -11.78 -3.43
CA LYS A 23 6.87 -12.39 -2.74
C LYS A 23 6.43 -13.04 -1.42
N SER A 24 5.73 -12.30 -0.55
CA SER A 24 5.27 -12.82 0.75
C SER A 24 4.32 -14.02 0.59
N LEU A 25 3.38 -13.98 -0.36
CA LEU A 25 2.47 -15.09 -0.66
C LEU A 25 3.21 -16.36 -1.13
N LEU A 26 4.21 -16.22 -2.01
CA LEU A 26 5.03 -17.35 -2.46
C LEU A 26 5.83 -17.96 -1.30
N GLN A 27 6.33 -17.13 -0.38
CA GLN A 27 7.03 -17.57 0.85
C GLN A 27 6.09 -18.31 1.81
N GLU A 28 4.85 -17.83 1.97
CA GLU A 28 3.74 -18.49 2.68
C GLU A 28 3.18 -19.73 1.95
N GLY A 29 3.80 -20.14 0.84
CA GLY A 29 3.49 -21.38 0.13
C GLY A 29 2.32 -21.32 -0.84
N TYR A 30 1.67 -20.17 -1.04
CA TYR A 30 0.57 -20.01 -2.00
C TYR A 30 1.00 -20.17 -3.45
N ALA A 31 0.08 -20.66 -4.29
CA ALA A 31 0.14 -20.41 -5.73
C ALA A 31 -0.39 -19.00 -6.03
N VAL A 32 0.33 -18.22 -6.83
CA VAL A 32 -0.01 -16.82 -7.10
C VAL A 32 -0.25 -16.62 -8.59
N ARG A 33 -1.41 -16.08 -8.94
CA ARG A 33 -1.67 -15.50 -10.26
C ARG A 33 -1.57 -14.00 -10.13
N THR A 34 -0.87 -13.35 -11.05
CA THR A 34 -0.79 -11.89 -11.06
C THR A 34 -1.10 -11.31 -12.42
N THR A 35 -1.75 -10.14 -12.42
CA THR A 35 -2.02 -9.41 -13.65
C THR A 35 -1.03 -8.28 -13.86
N VAL A 36 -0.59 -8.15 -15.11
CA VAL A 36 0.17 -7.01 -15.61
C VAL A 36 -0.54 -6.48 -16.85
N ARG A 37 -0.48 -5.18 -17.13
CA ARG A 37 -1.00 -4.65 -18.39
C ARG A 37 -0.25 -5.23 -19.58
N ALA A 38 -0.92 -5.40 -20.71
CA ALA A 38 -0.26 -5.81 -21.95
C ALA A 38 0.99 -4.95 -22.24
N ASP A 39 1.98 -5.56 -22.88
CA ASP A 39 3.16 -4.87 -23.40
C ASP A 39 3.35 -5.29 -24.85
N SER A 40 2.88 -4.44 -25.76
CA SER A 40 2.93 -4.69 -27.21
C SER A 40 4.36 -4.81 -27.75
N GLU A 41 5.37 -4.37 -27.00
CA GLU A 41 6.77 -4.42 -27.40
C GLU A 41 7.59 -5.47 -26.62
N ASN A 42 7.00 -6.16 -25.64
CA ASN A 42 7.68 -7.10 -24.73
C ASN A 42 8.98 -6.55 -24.09
N LYS A 43 9.04 -5.23 -23.82
CA LYS A 43 10.23 -4.56 -23.25
C LYS A 43 10.23 -4.56 -21.71
N ARG A 44 9.11 -4.90 -21.08
CA ARG A 44 8.96 -4.88 -19.62
C ARG A 44 9.71 -6.06 -19.00
N ASP A 45 10.79 -5.73 -18.30
CA ASP A 45 11.41 -6.66 -17.37
C ASP A 45 10.40 -7.13 -16.30
N LEU A 46 10.32 -8.44 -16.13
CA LEU A 46 9.52 -9.16 -15.13
C LEU A 46 10.39 -10.13 -14.30
N SER A 47 11.71 -10.11 -14.49
CA SER A 47 12.67 -10.98 -13.79
C SER A 47 12.57 -10.84 -12.26
N PHE A 48 12.35 -9.62 -11.76
CA PHE A 48 12.12 -9.36 -10.34
C PHE A 48 10.91 -10.10 -9.74
N LEU A 49 9.98 -10.63 -10.55
CA LEU A 49 8.92 -11.55 -10.11
C LEU A 49 9.25 -13.01 -10.42
N THR A 50 9.74 -13.31 -11.63
CA THR A 50 9.97 -14.70 -12.06
C THR A 50 11.21 -15.35 -11.42
N SER A 51 12.14 -14.54 -10.90
CA SER A 51 13.30 -14.98 -10.11
C SER A 51 13.03 -15.10 -8.60
N LEU A 52 11.80 -14.84 -8.13
CA LEU A 52 11.45 -15.04 -6.72
C LEU A 52 11.49 -16.54 -6.36
N PRO A 53 11.88 -16.90 -5.12
CA PRO A 53 11.80 -18.29 -4.64
C PRO A 53 10.39 -18.87 -4.84
N GLY A 54 10.32 -20.07 -5.44
CA GLY A 54 9.07 -20.75 -5.77
C GLY A 54 8.31 -20.22 -6.99
N ALA A 55 8.69 -19.09 -7.59
CA ALA A 55 7.95 -18.50 -8.71
C ALA A 55 7.85 -19.42 -9.95
N ALA A 56 8.90 -20.16 -10.28
CA ALA A 56 8.92 -21.08 -11.42
C ALA A 56 7.81 -22.16 -11.37
N GLU A 57 7.37 -22.54 -10.17
CA GLU A 57 6.33 -23.55 -9.95
C GLU A 57 4.97 -22.91 -9.63
N LYS A 58 4.98 -21.84 -8.85
CA LYS A 58 3.79 -21.28 -8.18
C LYS A 58 3.32 -19.94 -8.72
N LEU A 59 4.10 -19.20 -9.51
CA LEU A 59 3.71 -17.91 -10.09
C LEU A 59 3.19 -18.06 -11.53
N LYS A 60 2.04 -17.46 -11.82
CA LYS A 60 1.54 -17.26 -13.19
C LYS A 60 1.30 -15.78 -13.44
N ILE A 61 1.96 -15.23 -14.46
CA ILE A 61 1.77 -13.83 -14.89
C ILE A 61 0.82 -13.81 -16.09
N MET A 62 -0.18 -12.93 -16.05
CA MET A 62 -1.27 -12.86 -17.02
C MET A 62 -1.51 -11.41 -17.47
N SER A 63 -1.95 -11.21 -18.71
CA SER A 63 -2.29 -9.87 -19.20
C SER A 63 -3.70 -9.49 -18.76
N ALA A 64 -3.86 -8.32 -18.12
CA ALA A 64 -5.18 -7.70 -17.89
C ALA A 64 -5.08 -6.17 -17.80
N ASP A 65 -6.14 -5.46 -18.18
CA ASP A 65 -6.23 -3.99 -18.11
C ASP A 65 -7.59 -3.56 -17.56
N LEU A 66 -7.62 -2.51 -16.72
CA LEU A 66 -8.86 -2.02 -16.08
C LEU A 66 -9.89 -1.50 -17.08
N SER A 67 -9.49 -1.16 -18.31
CA SER A 67 -10.40 -0.80 -19.39
C SER A 67 -11.09 -2.01 -20.05
N ASP A 68 -10.61 -3.22 -19.82
CA ASP A 68 -11.22 -4.50 -20.24
C ASP A 68 -11.46 -5.40 -19.00
N PRO A 69 -12.62 -5.29 -18.34
CA PRO A 69 -12.97 -6.14 -17.20
C PRO A 69 -12.94 -7.65 -17.49
N GLU A 70 -13.10 -8.08 -18.76
CA GLU A 70 -13.12 -9.50 -19.10
C GLU A 70 -11.72 -10.11 -19.14
N SER A 71 -10.69 -9.30 -19.38
CA SER A 71 -9.27 -9.72 -19.32
C SER A 71 -8.86 -10.32 -17.97
N TYR A 72 -9.56 -9.98 -16.87
CA TYR A 72 -9.28 -10.51 -15.53
C TYR A 72 -9.84 -11.92 -15.29
N ASN A 73 -10.78 -12.42 -16.11
CA ASN A 73 -11.49 -13.69 -15.84
C ASN A 73 -10.52 -14.86 -15.60
N ALA A 74 -9.53 -15.04 -16.48
CA ALA A 74 -8.58 -16.15 -16.43
C ALA A 74 -7.59 -16.06 -15.24
N ALA A 75 -7.33 -14.85 -14.73
CA ALA A 75 -6.51 -14.63 -13.53
C ALA A 75 -7.27 -14.94 -12.23
N ILE A 76 -8.59 -14.78 -12.23
CA ILE A 76 -9.45 -14.99 -11.05
C ILE A 76 -9.96 -16.44 -10.95
N GLU A 77 -10.18 -17.12 -12.08
CA GLU A 77 -10.78 -18.46 -12.13
C GLU A 77 -9.99 -19.53 -11.35
N GLY A 78 -10.55 -20.09 -10.28
CA GLY A 78 -9.88 -21.12 -9.48
C GLY A 78 -8.93 -20.58 -8.42
N CYS A 79 -8.92 -19.27 -8.17
CA CYS A 79 -8.23 -18.65 -7.03
C CYS A 79 -9.12 -18.65 -5.76
N LYS A 80 -8.54 -18.20 -4.65
CA LYS A 80 -9.19 -17.55 -3.51
C LYS A 80 -9.20 -16.02 -3.79
N GLY A 81 -10.31 -15.35 -3.53
CA GLY A 81 -10.69 -13.96 -3.94
C GLY A 81 -12.23 -13.81 -3.71
N ALA A 82 -12.96 -12.76 -4.11
CA ALA A 82 -14.45 -12.80 -4.25
C ALA A 82 -14.89 -12.37 -5.67
N CYS A 83 -15.78 -13.11 -6.34
CA CYS A 83 -16.16 -12.84 -7.75
C CYS A 83 -17.44 -13.59 -8.14
N LEU A 84 -18.44 -12.88 -8.66
CA LEU A 84 -19.74 -13.46 -9.06
C LEU A 84 -19.64 -14.53 -10.15
N LYS A 85 -18.63 -14.45 -11.03
CA LYS A 85 -18.40 -15.43 -12.09
C LYS A 85 -17.66 -16.69 -11.61
N SER A 86 -17.09 -16.70 -10.40
CA SER A 86 -16.25 -17.81 -9.92
C SER A 86 -16.77 -18.49 -8.66
N LYS A 87 -16.83 -19.83 -8.70
CA LYS A 87 -17.40 -20.67 -7.63
C LYS A 87 -16.42 -21.02 -6.51
N THR A 88 -15.11 -20.78 -6.68
CA THR A 88 -14.06 -21.13 -5.68
C THR A 88 -13.67 -19.96 -4.79
N VAL A 89 -14.25 -18.79 -5.06
CA VAL A 89 -13.68 -17.48 -4.77
C VAL A 89 -14.55 -16.84 -3.65
N LYS A 90 -14.10 -16.97 -2.39
CA LYS A 90 -14.79 -16.56 -1.14
C LYS A 90 -14.66 -15.08 -0.65
N ARG A 91 -13.49 -14.43 -0.61
CA ARG A 91 -13.24 -13.04 -0.12
C ARG A 91 -12.31 -12.18 -1.01
N VAL A 92 -12.67 -10.95 -1.38
CA VAL A 92 -11.73 -9.93 -1.93
C VAL A 92 -11.09 -9.15 -0.79
N VAL A 93 -9.78 -8.92 -0.89
CA VAL A 93 -9.07 -7.89 -0.12
C VAL A 93 -8.70 -6.75 -1.09
N TYR A 94 -9.26 -5.56 -0.89
CA TYR A 94 -9.01 -4.37 -1.71
C TYR A 94 -8.07 -3.39 -1.00
N THR A 95 -6.95 -3.05 -1.64
CA THR A 95 -6.04 -2.02 -1.13
C THR A 95 -6.60 -0.63 -1.42
N SER A 96 -7.15 0.03 -0.41
CA SER A 96 -7.57 1.42 -0.43
C SER A 96 -6.37 2.36 -0.17
N SER A 97 -6.53 3.41 0.64
CA SER A 97 -5.50 4.40 1.00
C SER A 97 -5.99 5.25 2.17
N ALA A 98 -5.13 5.64 3.11
CA ALA A 98 -5.50 6.54 4.22
C ALA A 98 -6.13 7.86 3.74
N SER A 99 -5.90 8.25 2.49
CA SER A 99 -6.61 9.35 1.85
C SER A 99 -8.14 9.20 1.79
N THR A 100 -8.71 8.02 2.08
CA THR A 100 -10.17 7.81 2.14
C THR A 100 -10.76 7.99 3.54
N VAL A 101 -9.93 8.24 4.57
CA VAL A 101 -10.35 8.53 5.95
C VAL A 101 -9.95 9.94 6.45
N MET A 102 -8.99 10.59 5.79
CA MET A 102 -8.32 11.80 6.31
C MET A 102 -9.06 13.15 6.16
N PHE A 103 -10.05 13.31 5.27
CA PHE A 103 -10.57 14.65 4.89
C PHE A 103 -12.10 14.74 4.90
N ASN A 104 -12.72 15.03 6.04
CA ASN A 104 -14.19 15.18 6.16
C ASN A 104 -14.63 16.54 6.72
N GLY A 105 -13.73 17.54 6.72
CA GLY A 105 -13.97 18.87 7.29
C GLY A 105 -13.93 18.94 8.82
N GLN A 106 -13.67 17.82 9.51
CA GLN A 106 -13.48 17.79 10.97
C GLN A 106 -11.99 17.98 11.31
N ASP A 107 -11.71 18.81 12.31
CA ASP A 107 -10.37 18.99 12.86
C ASP A 107 -10.16 17.97 13.98
N VAL A 108 -9.46 16.88 13.69
CA VAL A 108 -9.22 15.75 14.60
C VAL A 108 -7.76 15.32 14.53
N GLU A 109 -7.18 14.94 15.67
CA GLU A 109 -5.78 14.50 15.72
C GLU A 109 -5.55 13.09 15.13
N VAL A 110 -6.56 12.21 15.23
CA VAL A 110 -6.50 10.80 14.80
C VAL A 110 -7.83 10.39 14.18
N VAL A 111 -7.77 9.64 13.07
CA VAL A 111 -8.93 9.04 12.38
C VAL A 111 -8.91 7.51 12.47
N ASP A 112 -10.09 6.90 12.46
CA ASP A 112 -10.31 5.44 12.39
C ASP A 112 -11.15 5.06 11.16
N GLU A 113 -11.54 3.78 11.05
CA GLU A 113 -12.28 3.27 9.90
C GLU A 113 -13.73 3.79 9.76
N SER A 114 -14.28 4.48 10.78
CA SER A 114 -15.58 5.13 10.71
C SER A 114 -15.56 6.42 9.87
N PHE A 115 -14.39 7.04 9.73
CA PHE A 115 -14.21 8.28 8.98
C PHE A 115 -14.27 8.02 7.47
N TRP A 116 -14.94 8.91 6.74
CA TRP A 116 -14.96 8.90 5.29
C TRP A 116 -14.59 10.26 4.76
N THR A 117 -13.68 10.27 3.80
CA THR A 117 -13.26 11.47 3.11
C THR A 117 -14.37 12.01 2.21
N ASP A 118 -14.67 13.30 2.39
CA ASP A 118 -15.62 14.07 1.60
C ASP A 118 -14.97 14.51 0.27
N VAL A 119 -15.51 13.98 -0.83
CA VAL A 119 -14.99 14.24 -2.18
C VAL A 119 -15.26 15.67 -2.66
N ASP A 120 -16.25 16.36 -2.11
CA ASP A 120 -16.58 17.74 -2.47
C ASP A 120 -15.62 18.72 -1.80
N ILE A 121 -15.26 18.50 -0.53
CA ILE A 121 -14.20 19.27 0.16
C ILE A 121 -12.86 19.16 -0.59
N ILE A 122 -12.50 17.99 -1.12
CA ILE A 122 -11.27 17.79 -1.91
C ILE A 122 -11.28 18.55 -3.25
N ARG A 123 -12.44 18.65 -3.91
CA ARG A 123 -12.57 19.27 -5.25
C ARG A 123 -12.13 20.73 -5.26
N GLU A 124 -12.29 21.43 -4.14
CA GLU A 124 -11.99 22.86 -4.02
C GLU A 124 -10.57 23.13 -3.51
N ASN A 125 -10.05 22.29 -2.59
CA ASN A 125 -8.95 22.67 -1.71
C ASN A 125 -7.57 22.03 -2.01
N LEU A 126 -7.49 21.02 -2.89
CA LEU A 126 -6.21 20.30 -3.15
C LEU A 126 -5.68 20.43 -4.58
N SER A 127 -4.37 20.20 -4.74
CA SER A 127 -3.68 20.18 -6.02
C SER A 127 -4.26 19.11 -6.98
N PRO A 128 -4.20 19.31 -8.31
CA PRO A 128 -4.86 18.41 -9.27
C PRO A 128 -4.46 16.93 -9.15
N PHE A 129 -3.18 16.66 -8.84
CA PHE A 129 -2.67 15.30 -8.67
C PHE A 129 -3.24 14.62 -7.41
N MET A 130 -3.15 15.28 -6.25
CA MET A 130 -3.71 14.75 -5.00
C MET A 130 -5.22 14.57 -5.14
N ARG A 131 -5.92 15.60 -5.63
CA ARG A 131 -7.37 15.58 -5.89
C ARG A 131 -7.81 14.34 -6.68
N SER A 132 -7.14 14.07 -7.82
CA SER A 132 -7.47 12.93 -8.68
C SER A 132 -7.26 11.58 -7.99
N TYR A 133 -6.13 11.41 -7.29
CA TYR A 133 -5.83 10.18 -6.54
C TYR A 133 -6.84 9.92 -5.42
N MET A 134 -7.13 10.97 -4.63
CA MET A 134 -8.01 10.89 -3.47
C MET A 134 -9.46 10.59 -3.83
N ILE A 135 -10.01 11.31 -4.81
CA ILE A 135 -11.37 11.07 -5.31
C ILE A 135 -11.46 9.67 -5.92
N SER A 136 -10.46 9.25 -6.72
CA SER A 136 -10.41 7.90 -7.28
C SER A 136 -10.44 6.83 -6.20
N LYS A 137 -9.58 6.93 -5.18
CA LYS A 137 -9.51 5.95 -4.09
C LYS A 137 -10.80 5.90 -3.27
N THR A 138 -11.36 7.05 -2.90
CA THR A 138 -12.58 7.13 -2.10
C THR A 138 -13.76 6.51 -2.84
N LEU A 139 -14.04 6.96 -4.07
CA LEU A 139 -15.17 6.45 -4.85
C LEU A 139 -15.01 4.97 -5.21
N THR A 140 -13.78 4.49 -5.45
CA THR A 140 -13.54 3.06 -5.72
C THR A 140 -13.75 2.21 -4.48
N GLU A 141 -13.33 2.67 -3.29
CA GLU A 141 -13.56 1.95 -2.04
C GLU A 141 -15.07 1.86 -1.71
N THR A 142 -15.79 2.98 -1.82
CA THR A 142 -17.24 3.02 -1.65
C THR A 142 -17.95 2.05 -2.60
N ALA A 143 -17.66 2.15 -3.91
CA ALA A 143 -18.28 1.28 -4.91
C ALA A 143 -17.95 -0.21 -4.70
N ALA A 144 -16.74 -0.56 -4.26
CA ALA A 144 -16.36 -1.94 -3.98
C ALA A 144 -17.13 -2.53 -2.78
N LEU A 145 -17.30 -1.74 -1.70
CA LEU A 145 -18.05 -2.14 -0.51
C LEU A 145 -19.56 -2.23 -0.78
N GLU A 146 -20.12 -1.28 -1.53
CA GLU A 146 -21.52 -1.29 -1.96
C GLU A 146 -21.82 -2.48 -2.87
N PHE A 147 -21.00 -2.69 -3.90
CA PHE A 147 -21.14 -3.82 -4.82
C PHE A 147 -21.02 -5.16 -4.08
N GLY A 148 -20.09 -5.27 -3.14
CA GLY A 148 -19.94 -6.46 -2.31
C GLY A 148 -21.18 -6.73 -1.47
N THR A 149 -21.70 -5.71 -0.80
CA THR A 149 -22.93 -5.79 0.01
C THR A 149 -24.15 -6.18 -0.84
N GLN A 150 -24.33 -5.54 -2.01
CA GLN A 150 -25.47 -5.79 -2.91
C GLN A 150 -25.51 -7.21 -3.47
N HIS A 151 -24.34 -7.83 -3.69
CA HIS A 151 -24.24 -9.14 -4.32
C HIS A 151 -23.77 -10.27 -3.36
N GLY A 152 -23.72 -10.00 -2.06
CA GLY A 152 -23.31 -10.98 -1.04
C GLY A 152 -21.86 -11.45 -1.16
N LEU A 153 -20.96 -10.62 -1.70
CA LEU A 153 -19.53 -10.89 -1.73
C LEU A 153 -18.88 -10.42 -0.43
N ASP A 154 -18.00 -11.25 0.13
CA ASP A 154 -17.12 -10.85 1.22
C ASP A 154 -16.03 -9.93 0.65
N VAL A 155 -16.12 -8.64 0.97
CA VAL A 155 -15.17 -7.59 0.57
C VAL A 155 -14.60 -6.95 1.82
N VAL A 156 -13.29 -7.03 1.97
CA VAL A 156 -12.50 -6.39 3.02
C VAL A 156 -11.60 -5.34 2.38
N THR A 157 -11.48 -4.17 2.99
CA THR A 157 -10.57 -3.12 2.50
C THR A 157 -9.42 -2.93 3.48
N VAL A 158 -8.20 -2.80 2.95
CA VAL A 158 -7.00 -2.44 3.71
C VAL A 158 -6.65 -1.01 3.36
N ILE A 159 -6.51 -0.16 4.37
CA ILE A 159 -6.29 1.27 4.25
C ILE A 159 -4.86 1.57 4.72
N PRO A 160 -3.85 1.42 3.84
CA PRO A 160 -2.48 1.77 4.19
C PRO A 160 -2.30 3.28 4.31
N SER A 161 -1.45 3.70 5.24
CA SER A 161 -0.86 5.04 5.27
C SER A 161 0.33 5.14 4.29
N LEU A 162 1.32 5.99 4.54
CA LEU A 162 2.48 6.11 3.65
C LEU A 162 3.35 4.85 3.73
N VAL A 163 3.34 4.03 2.67
CA VAL A 163 4.07 2.76 2.64
C VAL A 163 5.56 3.00 2.39
N VAL A 164 6.40 2.60 3.35
CA VAL A 164 7.86 2.76 3.34
C VAL A 164 8.54 1.39 3.48
N GLY A 165 9.76 1.26 2.97
CA GLY A 165 10.56 0.03 3.08
C GLY A 165 11.32 -0.35 1.80
N PRO A 166 11.99 -1.50 1.81
CA PRO A 166 12.71 -2.04 0.64
C PRO A 166 11.74 -2.46 -0.47
N PHE A 167 12.18 -2.48 -1.73
CA PHE A 167 11.32 -2.78 -2.86
C PHE A 167 11.98 -3.67 -3.92
N ILE A 168 11.20 -4.60 -4.49
CA ILE A 168 11.67 -5.47 -5.58
C ILE A 168 11.30 -4.93 -6.98
N CYS A 169 10.23 -4.13 -7.10
CA CYS A 169 9.79 -3.58 -8.38
C CYS A 169 10.86 -2.70 -9.07
N PRO A 170 10.91 -2.65 -10.41
CA PRO A 170 12.00 -2.01 -11.16
C PRO A 170 11.95 -0.47 -11.15
N LYS A 171 10.86 0.13 -10.66
CA LYS A 171 10.69 1.59 -10.56
C LYS A 171 10.76 2.02 -9.09
N PHE A 172 11.42 3.14 -8.83
CA PHE A 172 11.42 3.82 -7.54
C PHE A 172 9.97 4.08 -7.07
N PRO A 173 9.49 3.48 -5.96
CA PRO A 173 8.12 3.69 -5.51
C PRO A 173 7.87 5.14 -5.11
N GLY A 174 6.73 5.70 -5.54
CA GLY A 174 6.38 7.09 -5.26
C GLY A 174 6.24 7.40 -3.76
N SER A 175 5.79 6.44 -2.95
CA SER A 175 5.69 6.57 -1.49
C SER A 175 7.07 6.60 -0.82
N VAL A 176 8.00 5.73 -1.26
CA VAL A 176 9.37 5.67 -0.74
C VAL A 176 10.16 6.92 -1.17
N ARG A 177 9.98 7.40 -2.40
CA ARG A 177 10.56 8.67 -2.85
C ARG A 177 10.06 9.85 -2.02
N LEU A 178 8.77 9.86 -1.67
CA LEU A 178 8.18 10.89 -0.81
C LEU A 178 8.71 10.80 0.62
N SER A 179 8.75 9.61 1.24
CA SER A 179 9.29 9.46 2.61
C SER A 179 10.76 9.86 2.70
N LEU A 180 11.54 9.63 1.64
CA LEU A 180 12.95 10.04 1.53
C LEU A 180 13.14 11.50 1.07
N ALA A 181 12.11 12.36 1.08
CA ALA A 181 12.25 13.74 0.60
C ALA A 181 13.38 14.52 1.28
N LEU A 182 13.56 14.37 2.60
CA LEU A 182 14.66 15.00 3.35
C LEU A 182 16.05 14.50 2.88
N VAL A 183 16.19 13.20 2.64
CA VAL A 183 17.42 12.56 2.14
C VAL A 183 17.74 13.04 0.71
N LEU A 184 16.71 13.18 -0.12
CA LEU A 184 16.81 13.58 -1.53
C LEU A 184 16.89 15.10 -1.74
N GLY A 185 16.71 15.92 -0.68
CA GLY A 185 16.64 17.38 -0.78
C GLY A 185 15.37 17.92 -1.47
N ASN A 186 14.30 17.14 -1.56
CA ASN A 186 13.05 17.49 -2.25
C ASN A 186 12.17 18.45 -1.41
N GLN A 187 12.65 19.68 -1.20
CA GLN A 187 12.01 20.68 -0.32
C GLN A 187 10.52 20.94 -0.63
N SER A 188 10.11 20.84 -1.89
CA SER A 188 8.71 21.01 -2.32
C SER A 188 7.74 19.96 -1.76
N GLU A 189 8.25 18.86 -1.21
CA GLU A 189 7.46 17.75 -0.67
C GLU A 189 7.41 17.73 0.86
N TYR A 190 8.21 18.57 1.54
CA TYR A 190 8.30 18.58 3.01
C TYR A 190 6.95 18.94 3.67
N SER A 191 6.14 19.78 3.02
CA SER A 191 4.79 20.13 3.47
C SER A 191 3.81 18.95 3.49
N LEU A 192 4.10 17.86 2.76
CA LEU A 192 3.32 16.61 2.78
C LEU A 192 3.74 15.66 3.92
N LEU A 193 4.84 15.97 4.62
CA LEU A 193 5.42 15.14 5.69
C LEU A 193 5.29 15.79 7.09
N LEU A 194 4.61 16.93 7.22
CA LEU A 194 4.47 17.67 8.48
C LEU A 194 3.95 16.81 9.65
N ASN A 195 3.08 15.84 9.35
CA ASN A 195 2.72 14.75 10.25
C ASN A 195 2.45 13.50 9.39
N ALA A 196 3.43 12.62 9.25
CA ALA A 196 3.37 11.47 8.35
C ALA A 196 3.02 10.19 9.10
N SER A 197 1.81 9.67 8.90
CA SER A 197 1.47 8.28 9.25
C SER A 197 2.10 7.31 8.25
N MET A 198 2.72 6.24 8.75
CA MET A 198 3.54 5.31 7.95
C MET A 198 3.23 3.85 8.27
N VAL A 199 3.58 2.97 7.32
CA VAL A 199 3.56 1.51 7.51
C VAL A 199 4.70 0.86 6.72
N HIS A 200 5.32 -0.16 7.31
CA HIS A 200 6.32 -0.96 6.59
C HIS A 200 5.65 -1.82 5.51
N VAL A 201 6.28 -1.94 4.34
CA VAL A 201 5.75 -2.72 3.22
C VAL A 201 5.55 -4.21 3.55
N ASP A 202 6.41 -4.78 4.42
CA ASP A 202 6.27 -6.18 4.82
C ASP A 202 5.06 -6.37 5.76
N ASP A 203 4.90 -5.49 6.75
CA ASP A 203 3.73 -5.50 7.63
C ASP A 203 2.43 -5.28 6.86
N LEU A 204 2.44 -4.41 5.84
CA LEU A 204 1.30 -4.24 4.96
C LEU A 204 0.99 -5.51 4.16
N ALA A 205 2.01 -6.23 3.67
CA ALA A 205 1.81 -7.50 2.98
C ALA A 205 1.28 -8.58 3.94
N ARG A 206 1.84 -8.69 5.16
CA ARG A 206 1.33 -9.57 6.22
C ARG A 206 -0.12 -9.25 6.57
N ALA A 207 -0.50 -7.98 6.67
CA ALA A 207 -1.88 -7.57 6.95
C ALA A 207 -2.86 -7.99 5.83
N HIS A 208 -2.46 -7.92 4.56
CA HIS A 208 -3.28 -8.42 3.45
C HIS A 208 -3.47 -9.94 3.51
N ILE A 209 -2.42 -10.70 3.82
CA ILE A 209 -2.48 -12.17 3.96
C ILE A 209 -3.33 -12.55 5.19
N PHE A 210 -3.08 -11.89 6.32
CA PHE A 210 -3.83 -12.08 7.56
C PHE A 210 -5.34 -11.84 7.35
N LEU A 211 -5.75 -10.71 6.75
CA LEU A 211 -7.18 -10.42 6.52
C LEU A 211 -7.82 -11.30 5.43
N LEU A 212 -7.02 -11.88 4.53
CA LEU A 212 -7.49 -12.92 3.60
C LEU A 212 -7.79 -14.24 4.32
N GLU A 213 -7.00 -14.60 5.34
CA GLU A 213 -7.16 -15.85 6.12
C GLU A 213 -8.12 -15.70 7.33
N TYR A 214 -8.16 -14.54 7.99
CA TYR A 214 -8.89 -14.29 9.25
C TYR A 214 -10.41 -14.36 9.04
N PRO A 215 -11.12 -15.40 9.55
CA PRO A 215 -12.50 -15.66 9.13
C PRO A 215 -13.48 -14.51 9.37
N GLU A 216 -13.30 -13.77 10.47
CA GLU A 216 -14.20 -12.68 10.90
C GLU A 216 -13.87 -11.31 10.27
N ALA A 217 -12.88 -11.22 9.37
CA ALA A 217 -12.54 -9.96 8.72
C ALA A 217 -13.76 -9.37 7.99
N LYS A 218 -14.16 -8.14 8.34
CA LYS A 218 -15.32 -7.48 7.75
C LYS A 218 -15.13 -5.97 7.56
N GLY A 219 -15.43 -5.50 6.35
CA GLY A 219 -15.36 -4.08 6.00
C GLY A 219 -13.93 -3.57 5.98
N ARG A 220 -13.70 -2.41 6.58
CA ARG A 220 -12.46 -1.64 6.45
C ARG A 220 -11.46 -1.94 7.56
N TYR A 221 -10.16 -1.91 7.28
CA TYR A 221 -9.08 -2.01 8.27
C TYR A 221 -7.96 -1.04 7.93
N ASN A 222 -7.66 -0.13 8.85
CA ASN A 222 -6.50 0.74 8.80
C ASN A 222 -5.21 -0.07 9.03
N CYS A 223 -4.18 0.27 8.26
CA CYS A 223 -2.86 -0.37 8.33
C CYS A 223 -1.77 0.72 8.33
N SER A 224 -1.50 1.22 9.53
CA SER A 224 -0.51 2.24 9.89
C SER A 224 0.09 1.90 11.25
N SER A 225 1.41 1.74 11.34
CA SER A 225 2.11 1.42 12.59
C SER A 225 2.49 2.69 13.35
N ASP A 226 3.01 3.68 12.62
CA ASP A 226 3.70 4.84 13.20
C ASP A 226 3.10 6.15 12.69
N THR A 227 3.38 7.24 13.42
CA THR A 227 3.16 8.61 12.94
C THR A 227 4.28 9.51 13.46
N ILE A 228 4.98 10.17 12.54
CA ILE A 228 6.18 10.98 12.83
C ILE A 228 6.01 12.39 12.25
N SER A 229 6.39 13.41 13.01
CA SER A 229 6.40 14.79 12.51
C SER A 229 7.66 15.03 11.67
N LEU A 230 7.61 16.04 10.78
CA LEU A 230 8.73 16.38 9.91
C LEU A 230 10.03 16.67 10.69
N GLU A 231 9.91 17.35 11.83
CA GLU A 231 11.03 17.74 12.69
C GLU A 231 11.69 16.49 13.32
N LYS A 232 10.87 15.57 13.87
CA LYS A 232 11.34 14.29 14.43
C LYS A 232 11.93 13.38 13.36
N LEU A 233 11.37 13.38 12.16
CA LEU A 233 11.92 12.63 11.04
C LEU A 233 13.30 13.19 10.65
N SER A 234 13.49 14.51 10.68
CA SER A 234 14.80 15.13 10.44
C SER A 234 15.82 14.81 11.52
N GLU A 235 15.43 14.83 12.79
CA GLU A 235 16.28 14.43 13.92
C GLU A 235 16.72 12.95 13.79
N PHE A 236 15.78 12.04 13.53
CA PHE A 236 16.06 10.63 13.29
C PHE A 236 17.00 10.41 12.09
N LEU A 237 16.69 11.00 10.93
CA LEU A 237 17.49 10.82 9.71
C LEU A 237 18.87 11.45 9.83
N GLY A 238 18.98 12.66 10.37
CA GLY A 238 20.25 13.36 10.56
C GLY A 238 21.15 12.70 11.62
N GLY A 239 20.56 12.08 12.65
CA GLY A 239 21.28 11.31 13.64
C GLY A 239 21.78 9.96 13.12
N LYS A 240 20.97 9.24 12.32
CA LYS A 240 21.30 7.89 11.83
C LYS A 240 22.10 7.85 10.53
N TYR A 241 21.88 8.80 9.61
CA TYR A 241 22.52 8.84 8.29
C TYR A 241 23.24 10.18 8.05
N PRO A 242 24.32 10.47 8.80
CA PRO A 242 25.05 11.74 8.74
C PRO A 242 25.77 11.97 7.40
N GLU A 243 25.78 11.00 6.48
CA GLU A 243 26.29 11.21 5.12
C GLU A 243 25.37 12.07 4.24
N PHE A 244 24.09 12.23 4.61
CA PHE A 244 23.12 13.00 3.84
C PHE A 244 22.95 14.43 4.37
N PRO A 245 22.68 15.43 3.50
CA PRO A 245 22.50 16.82 3.89
C PRO A 245 21.10 17.07 4.48
N ILE A 246 20.77 16.40 5.57
CA ILE A 246 19.48 16.49 6.25
C ILE A 246 19.35 17.88 6.92
N PRO A 247 18.27 18.65 6.67
CA PRO A 247 18.02 19.93 7.36
C PRO A 247 17.88 19.77 8.88
N SER A 248 18.22 20.80 9.66
CA SER A 248 18.00 20.76 11.11
C SER A 248 16.50 20.90 11.44
N PRO A 249 16.02 20.33 12.56
CA PRO A 249 14.62 20.47 12.99
C PRO A 249 14.14 21.93 13.06
N GLU A 250 15.00 22.85 13.50
CA GLU A 250 14.70 24.28 13.62
C GLU A 250 14.44 24.91 12.25
N SER A 251 15.22 24.52 11.23
CA SER A 251 15.07 25.03 9.86
C SER A 251 13.76 24.60 9.17
N LEU A 252 13.10 23.56 9.69
CA LEU A 252 11.87 23.01 9.15
C LEU A 252 10.60 23.59 9.79
N GLY A 253 10.73 24.23 10.97
CA GLY A 253 9.60 24.80 11.72
C GLY A 253 8.86 25.94 11.01
N GLU A 254 9.45 26.56 9.99
CA GLU A 254 8.79 27.59 9.17
C GLU A 254 7.88 27.03 8.05
N ILE A 255 7.93 25.72 7.80
CA ILE A 255 7.23 25.09 6.68
C ILE A 255 5.74 25.02 6.95
N LYS A 256 4.96 25.76 6.14
CA LYS A 256 3.51 25.80 6.20
C LYS A 256 2.89 24.75 5.28
N GLY A 257 1.87 24.07 5.78
CA GLY A 257 1.12 23.04 5.07
C GLY A 257 0.03 22.46 5.96
N MET A 258 -0.72 21.50 5.42
CA MET A 258 -1.72 20.77 6.20
C MET A 258 -1.01 19.68 7.02
N LYS A 259 -1.26 19.63 8.33
CA LYS A 259 -0.88 18.47 9.15
C LYS A 259 -1.96 17.40 8.96
N TRP A 260 -1.57 16.21 8.54
CA TRP A 260 -2.50 15.09 8.40
C TRP A 260 -2.87 14.53 9.79
N PRO A 261 -4.10 14.06 9.99
CA PRO A 261 -4.42 13.30 11.19
C PRO A 261 -3.65 11.98 11.22
N GLY A 262 -3.33 11.50 12.42
CA GLY A 262 -2.82 10.15 12.62
C GLY A 262 -3.84 9.10 12.19
N VAL A 263 -3.39 7.92 11.75
CA VAL A 263 -4.28 6.83 11.33
C VAL A 263 -4.26 5.71 12.38
N SER A 264 -5.38 5.53 13.10
CA SER A 264 -5.53 4.47 14.09
C SER A 264 -5.70 3.11 13.42
N SER A 265 -4.83 2.16 13.73
CA SER A 265 -4.96 0.74 13.33
C SER A 265 -5.59 -0.14 14.42
N LYS A 266 -6.26 0.46 15.41
CA LYS A 266 -6.77 -0.26 16.58
C LYS A 266 -7.63 -1.48 16.20
N LYS A 267 -8.51 -1.36 15.20
CA LYS A 267 -9.36 -2.46 14.75
C LYS A 267 -8.56 -3.65 14.21
N LEU A 268 -7.43 -3.40 13.53
CA LEU A 268 -6.53 -4.46 13.04
C LEU A 268 -5.79 -5.11 14.22
N LEU A 269 -5.26 -4.32 15.14
CA LEU A 269 -4.59 -4.82 16.35
C LEU A 269 -5.53 -5.65 17.23
N ASP A 270 -6.79 -5.23 17.39
CA ASP A 270 -7.81 -5.95 18.16
C ASP A 270 -8.17 -7.33 17.56
N THR A 271 -7.79 -7.63 16.30
CA THR A 271 -7.90 -8.99 15.72
C THR A 271 -6.71 -9.92 16.05
N GLY A 272 -5.70 -9.43 16.77
CA GLY A 272 -4.47 -10.17 17.06
C GLY A 272 -3.38 -10.05 15.99
N PHE A 273 -3.49 -9.07 15.09
CA PHE A 273 -2.39 -8.72 14.18
C PHE A 273 -1.37 -7.84 14.92
N GLU A 274 -0.08 -8.10 14.68
CA GLU A 274 1.03 -7.35 15.27
C GLU A 274 1.92 -6.75 14.17
N PHE A 275 2.30 -5.47 14.29
CA PHE A 275 3.34 -4.86 13.47
C PHE A 275 4.72 -5.30 13.95
N ASN A 276 5.62 -5.64 13.03
CA ASN A 276 6.96 -6.15 13.35
C ASN A 276 8.08 -5.18 12.98
N CYS A 277 7.75 -4.08 12.29
CA CYS A 277 8.72 -3.09 11.81
C CYS A 277 8.29 -1.68 12.23
N GLY A 278 9.21 -0.91 12.79
CA GLY A 278 9.01 0.50 13.10
C GLY A 278 9.63 1.42 12.05
N VAL A 279 9.73 2.70 12.40
CA VAL A 279 10.37 3.74 11.55
C VAL A 279 11.82 3.35 11.19
N GLU A 280 12.54 2.67 12.08
CA GLU A 280 13.94 2.30 11.83
C GLU A 280 14.08 1.35 10.63
N GLU A 281 13.37 0.22 10.65
CA GLU A 281 13.41 -0.79 9.59
C GLU A 281 12.86 -0.24 8.26
N MET A 282 11.84 0.62 8.34
CA MET A 282 11.28 1.31 7.18
C MET A 282 12.34 2.11 6.42
N PHE A 283 13.11 2.93 7.12
CA PHE A 283 14.09 3.81 6.49
C PHE A 283 15.40 3.09 6.14
N ASP A 284 15.88 2.15 6.96
CA ASP A 284 17.05 1.33 6.63
C ASP A 284 16.84 0.57 5.32
N GLY A 285 15.73 -0.17 5.22
CA GLY A 285 15.43 -0.98 4.04
C GLY A 285 15.16 -0.13 2.79
N ALA A 286 14.52 1.03 2.95
CA ALA A 286 14.32 1.98 1.86
C ALA A 286 15.65 2.57 1.34
N ILE A 287 16.49 3.09 2.25
CA ILE A 287 17.76 3.75 1.89
C ILE A 287 18.74 2.74 1.30
N GLN A 288 18.88 1.55 1.89
CA GLN A 288 19.75 0.50 1.36
C GLN A 288 19.33 0.08 -0.05
N CYS A 289 18.03 -0.16 -0.27
CA CYS A 289 17.51 -0.52 -1.58
C CYS A 289 17.67 0.62 -2.61
N CYS A 290 17.65 1.90 -2.18
CA CYS A 290 17.93 3.04 -3.04
C CYS A 290 19.41 3.13 -3.42
N LYS A 291 20.34 2.92 -2.48
CA LYS A 291 21.79 2.87 -2.72
C LYS A 291 22.15 1.75 -3.72
N GLU A 292 21.64 0.53 -3.49
CA GLU A 292 21.86 -0.63 -4.37
C GLU A 292 21.36 -0.43 -5.81
N ARG A 293 20.35 0.43 -5.99
CA ARG A 293 19.74 0.73 -7.30
C ARG A 293 20.24 2.04 -7.93
N GLY A 294 21.18 2.75 -7.29
CA GLY A 294 21.72 4.03 -7.78
C GLY A 294 20.72 5.19 -7.75
N TYR A 295 19.78 5.19 -6.80
CA TYR A 295 18.91 6.34 -6.50
C TYR A 295 19.46 7.25 -5.39
N LEU A 296 20.47 6.78 -4.65
CA LEU A 296 21.24 7.47 -3.61
C LEU A 296 22.72 7.14 -3.79
#